data_AF-A0A926YE30-F1
#
_entry.id   AF-A0A926YE30-F1
#
_cell.length_a   1.000
_cell.length_b   1.000
_cell.length_c   1.000
_cell.angle_alpha   90.00
_cell.angle_beta   90.00
_cell.angle_gamma   90.00
#
_symmetry.space_group_name_H-M   'P 1'
#
loop_
_entity.id
_entity.type
_entity.pdbx_description
1 polymer ?
#
loop_
_entity_poly.entity_id
_entity_poly.type
_entity_poly.pdbx_seq_one_letter_code
_entity_poly.pdbx_strand_id
1 'polypeptide(L)'
;MSYFKSVNFAVFVSAIVAVSATALVVMNSPTGRVEAVNPSVKSSEVGANYGKLQDLLKAGKWEKANSETTRLMLWIAYQGKEVPEVWIDPETMAKFPCTDLRTINRLWVESSKGRLGFSVQRRIYEQAGKDWLKFNERLGWYSPSGDLDGNSLTEKPKDGGLPLITREIGWPSLTQRLGECGIQ
;
A
#
# COMPACT_ATOMS: atom_id res chain seq x y z
N MET A 1 23.96 23.00 -56.22
CA MET A 1 25.03 22.45 -57.08
C MET A 1 26.29 22.32 -56.22
N SER A 2 26.46 21.20 -55.53
CA SER A 2 27.24 20.03 -55.96
C SER A 2 28.74 20.22 -55.79
N TYR A 3 29.35 19.59 -54.79
CA TYR A 3 30.15 18.36 -55.00
C TYR A 3 30.88 17.95 -53.70
N PHE A 4 30.60 16.72 -53.27
CA PHE A 4 31.31 15.93 -52.28
C PHE A 4 32.79 15.76 -52.67
N LYS A 5 33.72 15.84 -51.71
CA LYS A 5 35.06 15.26 -51.85
C LYS A 5 35.47 14.49 -50.59
N SER A 6 35.47 13.17 -50.79
CA SER A 6 36.44 12.16 -50.33
C SER A 6 36.66 11.93 -48.83
N VAL A 7 36.12 10.78 -48.41
CA VAL A 7 36.45 10.03 -47.20
C VAL A 7 37.86 9.43 -47.34
N ASN A 8 38.71 9.63 -46.33
CA ASN A 8 39.97 8.90 -46.21
C ASN A 8 39.71 7.57 -45.48
N PHE A 9 39.87 6.48 -46.22
CA PHE A 9 39.80 5.11 -45.74
C PHE A 9 41.17 4.72 -45.18
N ALA A 10 41.34 4.81 -43.86
CA ALA A 10 42.48 4.21 -43.17
C ALA A 10 42.05 2.88 -42.57
N VAL A 11 42.53 1.81 -43.20
CA VAL A 11 42.49 0.42 -42.75
C VAL A 11 43.39 0.28 -41.53
N PHE A 12 42.85 -0.17 -40.39
CA PHE A 12 43.64 -0.89 -39.40
C PHE A 12 42.90 -2.14 -38.94
N VAL A 13 43.69 -3.20 -38.90
CA VAL A 13 43.36 -4.62 -38.83
C VAL A 13 43.39 -5.09 -37.37
N SER A 14 42.61 -6.14 -37.08
CA SER A 14 42.64 -7.03 -35.90
C SER A 14 41.98 -6.52 -34.61
N ALA A 15 41.15 -7.29 -33.89
CA ALA A 15 40.81 -8.70 -33.97
C ALA A 15 39.35 -8.94 -33.57
N ILE A 16 38.70 -9.86 -34.27
CA ILE A 16 37.39 -10.42 -33.96
C ILE A 16 37.61 -11.57 -32.97
N VAL A 17 36.94 -11.52 -31.83
CA VAL A 17 36.49 -12.75 -31.16
C VAL A 17 34.97 -12.69 -31.14
N ALA A 18 34.37 -13.56 -31.94
CA ALA A 18 32.94 -13.73 -32.03
C ALA A 18 32.48 -14.80 -31.03
N VAL A 19 31.57 -14.43 -30.13
CA VAL A 19 30.42 -15.27 -29.75
C VAL A 19 29.20 -14.34 -29.60
N SER A 20 28.20 -14.58 -30.44
CA SER A 20 26.84 -14.00 -30.47
C SER A 20 26.08 -14.27 -29.15
N ALA A 21 25.24 -13.38 -28.61
CA ALA A 21 24.08 -12.76 -29.24
C ALA A 21 23.78 -11.33 -28.73
N THR A 22 23.05 -10.62 -29.58
CA THR A 22 22.64 -9.22 -29.63
C THR A 22 22.04 -8.60 -28.35
N ALA A 23 22.67 -7.51 -27.89
CA ALA A 23 21.96 -6.28 -27.49
C ALA A 23 22.93 -5.09 -27.60
N LEU A 24 23.04 -4.51 -28.80
CA LEU A 24 23.64 -3.19 -28.99
C LEU A 24 22.57 -2.16 -28.60
N VAL A 25 22.50 -1.77 -27.33
CA VAL A 25 21.77 -0.55 -26.97
C VAL A 25 22.71 0.61 -27.23
N VAL A 26 22.52 1.24 -28.39
CA VAL A 26 23.11 2.53 -28.73
C VAL A 26 22.65 3.54 -27.67
N MET A 27 23.59 3.98 -26.83
CA MET A 27 23.38 5.03 -25.83
C MET A 27 23.22 6.38 -26.53
N ASN A 28 21.98 6.82 -26.72
CA ASN A 28 21.67 8.19 -27.13
C ASN A 28 20.59 8.80 -26.22
N SER A 29 21.03 9.55 -25.21
CA SER A 29 20.27 10.70 -24.71
C SER A 29 21.18 11.65 -23.92
N PRO A 30 21.36 12.91 -24.37
CA PRO A 30 22.11 13.89 -23.62
C PRO A 30 21.21 14.50 -22.53
N THR A 31 21.68 14.46 -21.29
CA THR A 31 21.06 15.03 -20.07
C THR A 31 19.91 14.21 -19.44
N GLY A 32 20.21 12.99 -18.99
CA GLY A 32 19.40 12.28 -18.00
C GLY A 32 19.98 12.48 -16.59
N ARG A 33 19.48 13.46 -15.84
CA ARG A 33 19.67 13.49 -14.39
C ARG A 33 18.93 12.27 -13.85
N VAL A 34 19.65 11.27 -13.34
CA VAL A 34 19.03 10.22 -12.53
C VAL A 34 18.63 10.89 -11.23
N GLU A 35 17.43 11.47 -11.18
CA GLU A 35 16.82 11.83 -9.92
C GLU A 35 16.59 10.52 -9.17
N ALA A 36 17.24 10.37 -8.02
CA ALA A 36 16.95 9.29 -7.10
C ALA A 36 15.46 9.35 -6.80
N VAL A 37 14.69 8.38 -7.30
CA VAL A 37 13.30 8.19 -6.91
C VAL A 37 13.33 7.95 -5.41
N ASN A 38 12.97 8.97 -4.64
CA ASN A 38 12.86 8.88 -3.20
C ASN A 38 11.72 7.88 -2.90
N PRO A 39 11.99 6.71 -2.30
CA PRO A 39 10.97 5.70 -2.05
C PRO A 39 9.93 6.13 -1.00
N SER A 40 10.04 7.34 -0.46
CA SER A 40 9.10 7.92 0.49
C SER A 40 7.93 8.69 -0.16
N VAL A 41 7.85 8.79 -1.49
CA VAL A 41 6.65 9.36 -2.12
C VAL A 41 5.48 8.43 -1.79
N LYS A 42 4.50 8.96 -1.06
CA LYS A 42 3.24 8.29 -0.72
C LYS A 42 2.51 8.01 -2.03
N SER A 43 2.82 6.87 -2.64
CA SER A 43 2.25 6.48 -3.92
C SER A 43 0.76 6.20 -3.74
N SER A 44 -0.02 6.65 -4.72
CA SER A 44 -1.46 6.41 -4.83
C SER A 44 -1.79 6.16 -6.30
N GLU A 45 -2.63 5.17 -6.59
CA GLU A 45 -3.15 4.94 -7.94
C GLU A 45 -4.25 5.95 -8.30
N VAL A 46 -4.91 6.54 -7.29
CA VAL A 46 -6.07 7.44 -7.46
C VAL A 46 -5.83 8.87 -6.97
N GLY A 47 -4.58 9.21 -6.60
CA GLY A 47 -4.22 10.56 -6.13
C GLY A 47 -4.67 10.87 -4.70
N ALA A 48 -4.86 9.86 -3.85
CA ALA A 48 -5.20 10.03 -2.44
C ALA A 48 -4.08 10.75 -1.65
N ASN A 49 -4.46 11.73 -0.82
CA ASN A 49 -3.54 12.48 0.02
C ASN A 49 -3.46 11.87 1.45
N TYR A 50 -2.33 11.24 1.76
CA TYR A 50 -2.06 10.62 3.06
C TYR A 50 -1.35 11.56 4.06
N GLY A 51 -1.30 12.86 3.82
CA GLY A 51 -0.69 13.87 4.70
C GLY A 51 -1.23 13.78 6.12
N LYS A 52 -2.52 14.04 6.27
CA LYS A 52 -3.22 14.04 7.55
C LYS A 52 -3.10 12.71 8.30
N LEU A 53 -3.27 11.57 7.61
CA LEU A 53 -3.11 10.25 8.23
C LEU A 53 -1.70 10.07 8.80
N GLN A 54 -0.66 10.41 8.03
CA GLN A 54 0.72 10.31 8.50
C GLN A 54 0.97 11.18 9.73
N ASP A 55 0.47 12.41 9.76
CA ASP A 55 0.69 13.32 10.88
C ASP A 55 -0.01 12.84 12.16
N LEU A 56 -1.23 12.30 12.02
CA LEU A 56 -1.98 11.73 13.14
C LEU A 56 -1.27 10.48 13.70
N LEU A 57 -0.78 9.59 12.84
CA LEU A 57 -0.07 8.39 13.23
C LEU A 57 1.27 8.70 13.91
N LYS A 58 2.05 9.64 13.36
CA LYS A 58 3.31 10.11 13.98
C LYS A 58 3.08 10.72 15.37
N ALA A 59 1.95 11.40 15.55
CA ALA A 59 1.56 11.99 16.83
C ALA A 59 0.92 10.99 17.82
N GLY A 60 0.79 9.71 17.46
CA GLY A 60 0.13 8.70 18.29
C GLY A 60 -1.36 8.96 18.53
N LYS A 61 -2.01 9.75 17.66
CA LYS A 61 -3.45 10.08 17.77
C LYS A 61 -4.28 8.98 17.11
N TRP A 62 -4.27 7.80 17.71
CA TRP A 62 -4.80 6.56 17.15
C TRP A 62 -6.28 6.62 16.77
N GLU A 63 -7.12 7.19 17.62
CA GLU A 63 -8.55 7.39 17.34
C GLU A 63 -8.76 8.25 16.09
N LYS A 64 -8.11 9.42 16.03
CA LYS A 64 -8.22 10.32 14.87
C LYS A 64 -7.63 9.69 13.61
N ALA A 65 -6.54 8.95 13.74
CA ALA A 65 -5.93 8.20 12.64
C ALA A 65 -6.86 7.11 12.11
N ASN A 66 -7.62 6.45 13.00
CA ASN A 66 -8.65 5.49 12.62
C ASN A 66 -9.76 6.15 11.80
N SER A 67 -10.35 7.24 12.29
CA SER A 67 -11.39 7.98 11.54
C SER A 67 -10.89 8.48 10.19
N GLU A 68 -9.64 8.97 10.13
CA GLU A 68 -9.03 9.41 8.87
C GLU A 68 -8.78 8.23 7.91
N THR A 69 -8.46 7.04 8.43
CA THR A 69 -8.30 5.82 7.63
C THR A 69 -9.63 5.41 7.00
N THR A 70 -10.73 5.37 7.77
CA THR A 70 -12.08 5.12 7.22
C THR A 70 -12.43 6.12 6.13
N ARG A 71 -12.23 7.41 6.38
CA ARG A 71 -12.47 8.48 5.40
C ARG A 71 -11.68 8.28 4.11
N LEU A 72 -10.38 7.96 4.22
CA LEU A 72 -9.52 7.72 3.06
C LEU A 72 -9.96 6.48 2.28
N MET A 73 -10.27 5.38 2.96
CA MET A 73 -10.69 4.14 2.29
C MET A 73 -11.99 4.34 1.52
N LEU A 74 -12.99 5.01 2.10
CA LEU A 74 -14.24 5.36 1.41
C LEU A 74 -13.96 6.28 0.21
N TRP A 75 -13.14 7.31 0.40
CA TRP A 75 -12.78 8.22 -0.69
C TRP A 75 -12.04 7.50 -1.83
N ILE A 76 -11.13 6.57 -1.53
CA ILE A 76 -10.39 5.79 -2.53
C ILE A 76 -11.35 4.85 -3.28
N ALA A 77 -12.22 4.15 -2.55
CA ALA A 77 -13.17 3.21 -3.12
C ALA A 77 -14.13 3.88 -4.13
N TYR A 78 -14.64 5.06 -3.79
CA TYR A 78 -15.65 5.75 -4.58
C TYR A 78 -15.11 6.97 -5.34
N GLN A 79 -13.81 7.28 -5.24
CA GLN A 79 -13.15 8.43 -5.86
C GLN A 79 -13.88 9.77 -5.60
N GLY A 80 -14.36 9.96 -4.38
CA GLY A 80 -15.10 11.15 -3.96
C GLY A 80 -16.53 11.26 -4.48
N LYS A 81 -17.07 10.22 -5.12
CA LYS A 81 -18.49 10.13 -5.46
C LYS A 81 -19.33 9.87 -4.20
N GLU A 82 -20.66 10.02 -4.35
CA GLU A 82 -21.60 9.70 -3.30
C GLU A 82 -21.37 8.28 -2.79
N VAL A 83 -21.23 8.18 -1.48
CA VAL A 83 -20.93 6.93 -0.78
C VAL A 83 -22.29 6.32 -0.43
N PRO A 84 -22.68 5.19 -1.05
CA PRO A 84 -24.02 4.64 -0.88
C PRO A 84 -24.27 4.17 0.57
N GLU A 85 -23.20 3.75 1.26
CA GLU A 85 -23.25 3.20 2.60
C GLU A 85 -21.95 3.53 3.34
N VAL A 86 -21.96 3.52 4.67
CA VAL A 86 -20.73 3.68 5.49
C VAL A 86 -19.71 2.54 5.32
N TRP A 87 -19.93 1.64 4.36
CA TRP A 87 -19.11 0.48 4.10
C TRP A 87 -18.74 0.31 2.62
N ILE A 88 -17.64 -0.42 2.36
CA ILE A 88 -17.18 -0.74 0.99
C ILE A 88 -17.73 -2.11 0.62
N ASP A 89 -18.54 -2.15 -0.43
CA ASP A 89 -19.12 -3.40 -0.92
C ASP A 89 -18.05 -4.40 -1.43
N PRO A 90 -18.36 -5.71 -1.49
CA PRO A 90 -17.37 -6.72 -1.85
C PRO A 90 -16.77 -6.52 -3.24
N GLU A 91 -17.56 -6.04 -4.21
CA GLU A 91 -17.12 -5.84 -5.59
C GLU A 91 -16.17 -4.64 -5.70
N THR A 92 -16.48 -3.57 -4.98
CA THR A 92 -15.61 -2.40 -4.88
C THR A 92 -14.32 -2.74 -4.13
N MET A 93 -14.39 -3.49 -3.04
CA MET A 93 -13.21 -3.94 -2.28
C MET A 93 -12.30 -4.85 -3.12
N ALA A 94 -12.87 -5.74 -3.93
CA ALA A 94 -12.09 -6.60 -4.84
C ALA A 94 -11.28 -5.80 -5.88
N LYS A 95 -11.70 -4.56 -6.18
CA LYS A 95 -11.01 -3.65 -7.10
C LYS A 95 -10.18 -2.59 -6.38
N PHE A 96 -10.13 -2.60 -5.06
CA PHE A 96 -9.48 -1.55 -4.28
C PHE A 96 -7.99 -1.42 -4.68
N PRO A 97 -7.47 -0.22 -4.96
CA PRO A 97 -6.12 -0.06 -5.48
C PRO A 97 -5.03 -0.60 -4.53
N CYS A 98 -4.12 -1.41 -5.05
CA CYS A 98 -3.13 -2.10 -4.22
C CYS A 98 -2.07 -1.15 -3.66
N THR A 99 -1.69 -0.14 -4.43
CA THR A 99 -0.73 0.89 -4.02
C THR A 99 -1.27 1.64 -2.82
N ASP A 100 -2.56 1.96 -2.82
CA ASP A 100 -3.23 2.67 -1.74
C ASP A 100 -3.37 1.81 -0.48
N LEU A 101 -3.79 0.53 -0.63
CA LEU A 101 -3.79 -0.45 0.47
C LEU A 101 -2.40 -0.62 1.10
N ARG A 102 -1.35 -0.74 0.28
CA ARG A 102 0.04 -0.85 0.75
C ARG A 102 0.48 0.42 1.47
N THR A 103 0.14 1.60 0.95
CA THR A 103 0.48 2.88 1.59
C THR A 103 -0.18 3.01 2.96
N ILE A 104 -1.47 2.71 3.09
CA ILE A 104 -2.19 2.75 4.37
C ILE A 104 -1.58 1.74 5.35
N ASN A 105 -1.38 0.48 4.92
CA ASN A 105 -0.78 -0.55 5.77
C ASN A 105 0.61 -0.14 6.27
N ARG A 106 1.48 0.35 5.37
CA ARG A 106 2.84 0.79 5.71
C ARG A 106 2.82 1.89 6.77
N LEU A 107 1.97 2.90 6.60
CA LEU A 107 1.86 4.01 7.56
C LEU A 107 1.49 3.53 8.96
N TRP A 108 0.52 2.61 9.07
CA TRP A 108 0.11 2.02 10.35
C TRP A 108 1.23 1.18 10.97
N VAL A 109 1.85 0.30 10.19
CA VAL A 109 2.92 -0.60 10.65
C VAL A 109 4.12 0.19 11.15
N GLU A 110 4.64 1.13 10.35
CA GLU A 110 5.82 1.92 10.72
C GLU A 110 5.57 2.76 11.97
N SER A 111 4.44 3.47 12.02
CA SER A 111 4.12 4.38 13.13
C SER A 111 3.84 3.65 14.44
N SER A 112 3.39 2.40 14.38
CA SER A 112 3.08 1.56 15.54
C SER A 112 4.20 0.60 15.93
N LYS A 113 5.37 0.66 15.26
CA LYS A 113 6.49 -0.29 15.45
C LYS A 113 6.06 -1.75 15.21
N GLY A 114 5.24 -1.97 14.19
CA GLY A 114 4.78 -3.29 13.77
C GLY A 114 3.60 -3.85 14.56
N ARG A 115 2.97 -3.05 15.42
CA ARG A 115 1.85 -3.48 16.28
C ARG A 115 0.48 -3.39 15.61
N LEU A 116 0.30 -2.46 14.68
CA LEU A 116 -0.99 -2.13 14.07
C LEU A 116 -0.90 -2.18 12.53
N GLY A 117 -2.03 -2.34 11.86
CA GLY A 117 -2.14 -2.41 10.40
C GLY A 117 -2.80 -3.70 9.89
N PHE A 118 -3.21 -3.67 8.62
CA PHE A 118 -3.94 -4.76 7.97
C PHE A 118 -3.15 -6.06 7.88
N SER A 119 -1.83 -5.98 7.64
CA SER A 119 -0.90 -7.12 7.69
C SER A 119 -0.93 -7.81 9.06
N VAL A 120 -0.88 -7.02 10.14
CA VAL A 120 -0.92 -7.54 11.51
C VAL A 120 -2.25 -8.26 11.78
N GLN A 121 -3.37 -7.65 11.37
CA GLN A 121 -4.70 -8.27 11.50
C GLN A 121 -4.81 -9.56 10.69
N ARG A 122 -4.35 -9.56 9.44
CA ARG A 122 -4.35 -10.76 8.60
C ARG A 122 -3.58 -11.91 9.26
N ARG A 123 -2.38 -11.63 9.79
CA ARG A 123 -1.60 -12.62 10.55
C ARG A 123 -2.36 -13.14 11.77
N ILE A 124 -3.02 -12.25 12.53
CA ILE A 124 -3.81 -12.66 13.70
C ILE A 124 -5.02 -13.51 13.28
N TYR A 125 -5.67 -13.19 12.17
CA TYR A 125 -6.79 -13.96 11.61
C TYR A 125 -6.34 -15.38 11.21
N GLU A 126 -5.21 -15.51 10.53
CA GLU A 126 -4.62 -16.82 10.19
C GLU A 126 -4.26 -17.61 11.45
N GLN A 127 -3.61 -16.97 12.44
CA GLN A 127 -3.27 -17.60 13.72
C GLN A 127 -4.49 -17.96 14.57
N ALA A 128 -5.64 -17.34 14.33
CA ALA A 128 -6.91 -17.71 14.95
C ALA A 128 -7.56 -18.92 14.27
N GLY A 129 -6.93 -19.48 13.22
CA GLY A 129 -7.52 -20.55 12.42
C GLY A 129 -8.70 -20.07 11.58
N LYS A 130 -8.70 -18.78 11.20
CA LYS A 130 -9.80 -18.11 10.48
C LYS A 130 -11.14 -18.11 11.25
N ASP A 131 -11.08 -18.35 12.55
CA ASP A 131 -12.21 -18.27 13.47
C ASP A 131 -12.52 -16.80 13.79
N TRP A 132 -13.72 -16.35 13.42
CA TRP A 132 -14.15 -14.96 13.57
C TRP A 132 -14.19 -14.50 15.03
N LEU A 133 -14.67 -15.34 15.95
CA LEU A 133 -14.80 -14.96 17.36
C LEU A 133 -13.43 -14.83 18.01
N LYS A 134 -12.55 -15.82 17.81
CA LYS A 134 -11.17 -15.78 18.32
C LYS A 134 -10.38 -14.61 17.73
N PHE A 135 -10.61 -14.31 16.46
CA PHE A 135 -10.00 -13.17 15.80
C PHE A 135 -10.40 -11.85 16.47
N ASN A 136 -11.70 -11.59 16.63
CA ASN A 136 -12.19 -10.37 17.27
C ASN A 136 -11.73 -10.26 18.74
N GLU A 137 -11.69 -11.36 19.47
CA GLU A 137 -11.17 -11.40 20.83
C GLU A 137 -9.68 -10.99 20.90
N ARG A 138 -8.86 -11.55 20.01
CA ARG A 138 -7.41 -11.24 19.94
C ARG A 138 -7.14 -9.78 19.59
N LEU A 139 -7.95 -9.20 18.71
CA LEU A 139 -7.86 -7.79 18.35
C LEU A 139 -8.43 -6.85 19.41
N GLY A 140 -9.11 -7.38 20.43
CA GLY A 140 -9.76 -6.61 21.48
C GLY A 140 -11.08 -5.99 21.03
N TRP A 141 -11.64 -6.41 19.89
CA TRP A 141 -12.90 -5.93 19.34
C TRP A 141 -14.12 -6.62 19.94
N TYR A 142 -13.89 -7.72 20.65
CA TYR A 142 -14.91 -8.50 21.33
C TYR A 142 -14.37 -8.97 22.68
N SER A 143 -15.24 -8.96 23.70
CA SER A 143 -14.98 -9.57 24.99
C SER A 143 -16.16 -10.50 25.33
N PRO A 144 -15.91 -11.78 25.65
CA PRO A 144 -16.95 -12.68 26.14
C PRO A 144 -17.64 -12.18 27.43
N SER A 145 -16.96 -11.35 28.24
CA SER A 145 -17.54 -10.78 29.46
C SER A 145 -18.50 -9.61 29.21
N GLY A 146 -18.51 -9.05 27.99
CA GLY A 146 -19.27 -7.84 27.66
C GLY A 146 -18.57 -6.53 28.04
N ASP A 147 -17.40 -6.58 28.69
CA ASP A 147 -16.64 -5.40 29.09
C ASP A 147 -15.85 -4.81 27.92
N LEU A 148 -16.54 -4.12 27.01
CA LEU A 148 -15.92 -3.35 25.95
C LEU A 148 -16.03 -1.86 26.27
N ASP A 149 -14.92 -1.26 26.67
CA ASP A 149 -14.79 0.19 26.66
C ASP A 149 -14.48 0.64 25.22
N GLY A 150 -15.47 1.25 24.56
CA GLY A 150 -15.37 1.72 23.18
C GLY A 150 -14.23 2.73 22.97
N ASN A 151 -13.93 3.56 23.97
CA ASN A 151 -12.80 4.50 23.90
C ASN A 151 -11.46 3.76 24.00
N SER A 152 -11.40 2.67 24.79
CA SER A 152 -10.19 1.86 24.89
C SER A 152 -9.80 1.20 23.57
N LEU A 153 -10.75 0.92 22.67
CA LEU A 153 -10.47 0.28 21.38
C LEU A 153 -9.52 1.10 20.52
N THR A 154 -9.65 2.42 20.58
CA THR A 154 -8.90 3.36 19.75
C THR A 154 -7.80 4.09 20.51
N GLU A 155 -8.00 4.43 21.80
CA GLU A 155 -6.98 5.15 22.58
C GLU A 155 -5.78 4.26 22.94
N LYS A 156 -6.03 2.98 23.24
CA LYS A 156 -5.01 2.00 23.66
C LYS A 156 -5.22 0.66 22.95
N PRO A 157 -5.02 0.62 21.62
CA PRO A 157 -5.31 -0.57 20.84
C PRO A 157 -4.41 -1.73 21.23
N LYS A 158 -5.00 -2.93 21.30
CA LYS A 158 -4.26 -4.20 21.25
C LYS A 158 -3.56 -4.34 19.90
N ASP A 159 -2.64 -5.28 19.80
CA ASP A 159 -1.97 -5.58 18.53
C ASP A 159 -2.98 -6.00 17.46
N GLY A 160 -2.87 -5.41 16.28
CA GLY A 160 -3.84 -5.49 15.19
C GLY A 160 -5.19 -4.81 15.48
N GLY A 161 -5.40 -4.23 16.65
CA GLY A 161 -6.68 -3.63 17.02
C GLY A 161 -7.06 -2.42 16.17
N LEU A 162 -6.12 -1.84 15.42
CA LEU A 162 -6.37 -0.76 14.47
C LEU A 162 -5.64 -0.98 13.14
N PRO A 163 -6.16 -0.41 12.03
CA PRO A 163 -7.44 0.33 11.94
C PRO A 163 -8.67 -0.58 12.16
N LEU A 164 -9.78 -0.05 12.70
CA LEU A 164 -11.04 -0.78 12.87
C LEU A 164 -11.70 -1.04 11.52
N ILE A 165 -12.19 -2.26 11.34
CA ILE A 165 -12.73 -2.73 10.05
C ILE A 165 -14.00 -3.55 10.23
N THR A 166 -14.37 -3.83 11.47
CA THR A 166 -15.24 -4.94 11.89
C THR A 166 -16.67 -4.90 11.43
N ARG A 167 -17.16 -3.74 10.97
CA ARG A 167 -18.53 -3.60 10.49
C ARG A 167 -18.66 -2.81 9.19
N GLU A 168 -17.58 -2.18 8.75
CA GLU A 168 -17.61 -1.18 7.67
C GLU A 168 -16.90 -1.67 6.40
N ILE A 169 -16.17 -2.79 6.41
CA ILE A 169 -15.52 -3.29 5.20
C ILE A 169 -15.53 -4.81 5.30
N GLY A 170 -16.16 -5.49 4.34
CA GLY A 170 -16.28 -6.95 4.34
C GLY A 170 -14.93 -7.64 4.51
N TRP A 171 -14.64 -8.16 5.72
CA TRP A 171 -13.36 -8.77 6.05
C TRP A 171 -12.93 -9.90 5.09
N PRO A 172 -13.83 -10.76 4.59
CA PRO A 172 -13.46 -11.75 3.57
C PRO A 172 -12.89 -11.10 2.30
N SER A 173 -13.57 -10.08 1.75
CA SER A 173 -13.13 -9.36 0.55
C SER A 173 -11.84 -8.60 0.79
N LEU A 174 -11.71 -7.94 1.94
CA LEU A 174 -10.48 -7.25 2.30
C LEU A 174 -9.31 -8.23 2.44
N THR A 175 -9.50 -9.36 3.13
CA THR A 175 -8.44 -10.37 3.34
C THR A 175 -7.96 -10.95 2.01
N GLN A 176 -8.88 -11.24 1.09
CA GLN A 176 -8.54 -11.65 -0.26
C GLN A 176 -7.72 -10.56 -0.96
N ARG A 177 -8.18 -9.31 -0.91
CA ARG A 177 -7.51 -8.19 -1.58
C ARG A 177 -6.12 -7.93 -1.01
N LEU A 178 -5.92 -8.05 0.30
CA LEU A 178 -4.60 -8.00 0.95
C LEU A 178 -3.66 -9.06 0.37
N GLY A 179 -4.18 -10.28 0.12
CA GLY A 179 -3.47 -11.36 -0.57
C GLY A 179 -3.01 -10.98 -1.97
N GLU A 180 -3.93 -10.52 -2.80
CA GLU A 180 -3.66 -10.08 -4.18
C GLU A 180 -2.66 -8.92 -4.23
N CYS A 181 -2.72 -8.01 -3.25
CA CYS A 181 -1.79 -6.90 -3.13
C CYS A 181 -0.45 -7.27 -2.48
N GLY A 182 -0.21 -8.53 -2.10
CA GLY A 182 1.06 -8.98 -1.52
C GLY A 182 1.33 -8.43 -0.11
N ILE A 183 0.27 -8.10 0.65
CA ILE A 183 0.37 -7.62 2.04
C ILE A 183 0.20 -8.83 2.96
N GLN A 184 1.31 -9.30 3.55
CA GLN A 184 1.37 -10.49 4.40
C GLN A 184 1.48 -10.13 5.88
#